data_AF-G5HJA6-F1
#
_entry.id   AF-G5HJA6-F1
#
_cell.length_a   1.000
_cell.length_b   1.000
_cell.length_c   1.000
_cell.angle_alpha   90.00
_cell.angle_beta   90.00
_cell.angle_gamma   90.00
#
_symmetry.space_group_name_H-M   'P 1'
#
loop_
_entity.id
_entity.type
_entity.pdbx_description
1 polymer ?
#
loop_
_entity_poly.entity_id
_entity_poly.type
_entity_poly.pdbx_seq_one_letter_code
_entity_poly.pdbx_strand_id
1 'polypeptide(L)'
;MELSPVCTEAVQAAESYTSFYQQEIQRSCVTVKVMLNASSTGLVGPQPEDIRPEGIMEKTKNPLWQPWSRPESVICFGKEPDMSKKMLVVSAHGADWCTRAGGTILKYVNAGWEVTVYALTFGEHGESGAYWKDHWGTNVEEVKHCRKTEAQAAAAFMGVKRIEFFDYGDYPLDMGTSRVQDLICRIMDLRPDVILTHWIDDPFNMDHEITGKAVVRAVSACGMRGAIPDTDPHFIPDIFFFETTMPHSEFNHFEIDTYLDIGDVFEKKIQAVKLFAAQPQLVEYYTRCAKNRGVQANDWSRGRRSIQYAEGFKRYVPYLGDCLPVSSLEERFIKEDGYV
;
A
#
# COMPACT_ATOMS: atom_id res chain seq x y z
N MET A 1 -24.68 -27.43 7.80
CA MET A 1 -23.73 -26.97 8.84
C MET A 1 -24.04 -25.50 9.02
N GLU A 2 -24.70 -25.13 10.12
CA GLU A 2 -25.10 -23.74 10.38
C GLU A 2 -23.87 -22.90 10.73
N LEU A 3 -23.75 -21.73 10.11
CA LEU A 3 -22.69 -20.76 10.39
C LEU A 3 -22.83 -20.22 11.81
N SER A 4 -21.70 -19.93 12.45
CA SER A 4 -21.63 -19.27 13.76
C SER A 4 -22.40 -17.94 13.74
N PRO A 5 -23.14 -17.57 14.80
CA PRO A 5 -23.93 -16.33 14.87
C PRO A 5 -23.13 -15.06 14.55
N VAL A 6 -21.83 -15.06 14.85
CA VAL A 6 -20.91 -13.92 14.59
C VAL A 6 -20.57 -13.78 13.10
N CYS A 7 -20.56 -14.90 12.35
CA CYS A 7 -20.33 -14.87 10.90
C CYS A 7 -21.58 -14.37 10.14
N THR A 8 -22.77 -14.60 10.69
CA THR A 8 -24.05 -14.20 10.06
C THR A 8 -24.25 -12.68 10.09
N GLU A 9 -23.84 -12.01 11.17
CA GLU A 9 -23.93 -10.54 11.27
C GLU A 9 -22.96 -9.82 10.31
N ALA A 10 -21.78 -10.38 10.07
CA ALA A 10 -20.80 -9.83 9.12
C ALA A 10 -21.25 -9.97 7.66
N VAL A 11 -21.94 -11.07 7.32
CA VAL A 11 -22.48 -11.30 5.97
C VAL A 11 -23.62 -10.33 5.66
N GLN A 12 -24.49 -10.03 6.62
CA GLN A 12 -25.59 -9.08 6.43
C GLN A 12 -25.11 -7.62 6.22
N ALA A 13 -23.98 -7.25 6.82
CA ALA A 13 -23.36 -5.94 6.58
C ALA A 13 -22.79 -5.81 5.15
N ALA A 14 -22.18 -6.88 4.62
CA ALA A 14 -21.56 -6.90 3.29
C ALA A 14 -22.58 -6.86 2.13
N GLU A 15 -23.75 -7.49 2.30
CA GLU A 15 -24.80 -7.51 1.27
C GLU A 15 -25.46 -6.13 1.08
N SER A 16 -25.54 -5.32 2.14
CA SER A 16 -26.09 -3.95 2.07
C SER A 16 -25.22 -2.98 1.24
N TYR A 17 -23.89 -3.21 1.22
CA TYR A 17 -22.91 -2.35 0.55
C TYR A 17 -22.85 -2.60 -0.97
N THR A 18 -23.14 -3.82 -1.40
CA THR A 18 -23.06 -4.24 -2.82
C THR A 18 -24.22 -3.65 -3.65
N SER A 19 -25.37 -3.43 -3.01
CA SER A 19 -26.58 -2.83 -3.61
C SER A 19 -26.41 -1.33 -3.95
N PHE A 20 -25.67 -0.59 -3.11
CA PHE A 20 -25.41 0.84 -3.32
C PHE A 20 -24.52 1.10 -4.54
N TYR A 21 -23.50 0.25 -4.75
CA TYR A 21 -22.54 0.40 -5.85
C TYR A 21 -23.13 0.11 -7.23
N GLN A 22 -24.13 -0.78 -7.32
CA GLN A 22 -24.80 -1.08 -8.60
C GLN A 22 -25.74 0.06 -9.05
N GLN A 23 -26.27 0.87 -8.13
CA GLN A 23 -27.15 2.00 -8.48
C GLN A 23 -26.39 3.24 -8.98
N GLU A 24 -25.16 3.50 -8.53
CA GLU A 24 -24.38 4.65 -9.03
C GLU A 24 -23.84 4.45 -10.44
N ILE A 25 -23.49 3.22 -10.82
CA ILE A 25 -22.94 2.92 -12.16
C ILE A 25 -23.98 3.15 -13.27
N GLN A 26 -25.27 3.04 -12.98
CA GLN A 26 -26.34 3.30 -13.97
C GLN A 26 -26.67 4.79 -14.18
N ARG A 27 -26.23 5.70 -13.30
CA ARG A 27 -26.55 7.14 -13.42
C ARG A 27 -25.58 7.93 -14.31
N SER A 28 -24.41 7.39 -14.61
CA SER A 28 -23.33 8.12 -15.30
C SER A 28 -23.35 8.00 -16.84
N CYS A 29 -24.35 7.35 -17.43
CA CYS A 29 -24.46 7.12 -18.87
C CYS A 29 -25.54 7.99 -19.55
N VAL A 30 -25.49 9.31 -19.42
CA VAL A 30 -26.34 10.22 -20.22
C VAL A 30 -25.61 11.54 -20.54
N THR A 31 -25.28 11.72 -21.83
CA THR A 31 -25.06 12.98 -22.57
C THR A 31 -23.69 13.67 -22.51
N VAL A 32 -22.92 13.58 -23.62
CA VAL A 32 -22.25 14.75 -24.21
C VAL A 32 -22.24 14.61 -25.75
N LYS A 33 -22.84 15.57 -26.46
CA LYS A 33 -22.79 15.71 -27.92
C LYS A 33 -22.86 17.19 -28.30
N VAL A 34 -21.74 17.84 -28.63
CA VAL A 34 -21.65 19.07 -29.47
C VAL A 34 -20.21 19.14 -30.06
N MET A 35 -20.02 18.72 -31.32
CA MET A 35 -19.76 19.53 -32.52
C MET A 35 -18.56 20.50 -32.48
N LEU A 36 -17.50 20.13 -33.20
CA LEU A 36 -16.47 21.01 -33.74
C LEU A 36 -16.84 21.36 -35.19
N ASN A 37 -16.76 22.64 -35.57
CA ASN A 37 -16.60 23.03 -36.97
C ASN A 37 -15.72 24.28 -37.10
N ALA A 38 -14.80 24.21 -38.05
CA ALA A 38 -13.71 25.13 -38.32
C ALA A 38 -14.13 26.40 -39.08
N SER A 39 -13.31 27.47 -39.06
CA SER A 39 -12.67 28.03 -40.26
C SER A 39 -11.98 29.40 -40.04
N SER A 40 -10.74 29.48 -40.56
CA SER A 40 -10.10 30.61 -41.28
C SER A 40 -9.92 31.97 -40.55
N THR A 41 -8.81 32.71 -40.58
CA THR A 41 -7.77 33.04 -41.57
C THR A 41 -6.59 33.61 -40.76
N GLY A 42 -5.31 33.34 -41.02
CA GLY A 42 -4.51 33.87 -42.11
C GLY A 42 -3.30 34.63 -41.53
N LEU A 43 -2.07 34.23 -41.91
CA LEU A 43 -0.88 35.05 -42.21
C LEU A 43 0.39 34.19 -42.08
N VAL A 44 1.02 33.92 -43.22
CA VAL A 44 2.22 33.10 -43.40
C VAL A 44 3.41 34.03 -43.62
N GLY A 45 4.47 33.83 -42.84
CA GLY A 45 5.83 34.32 -43.12
C GLY A 45 6.77 33.12 -43.34
N PRO A 46 7.82 33.22 -44.19
CA PRO A 46 8.56 32.06 -44.66
C PRO A 46 9.57 31.59 -43.60
N GLN A 47 9.69 30.28 -43.44
CA GLN A 47 10.78 29.61 -42.71
C GLN A 47 11.24 28.36 -43.50
N PRO A 48 12.51 27.97 -43.34
CA PRO A 48 13.36 27.54 -44.44
C PRO A 48 13.20 26.08 -44.86
N GLU A 49 13.74 25.84 -46.05
CA GLU A 49 13.64 24.68 -46.92
C GLU A 49 13.94 23.31 -46.29
N ASP A 50 13.26 22.32 -46.86
CA ASP A 50 13.20 20.89 -46.56
C ASP A 50 14.53 20.23 -46.15
N ILE A 51 14.57 19.72 -44.91
CA ILE A 51 15.13 18.40 -44.62
C ILE A 51 14.04 17.61 -43.89
N ARG A 52 13.21 16.90 -44.64
CA ARG A 52 12.38 15.84 -44.07
C ARG A 52 13.27 14.61 -43.93
N PRO A 53 13.46 14.04 -42.73
CA PRO A 53 13.85 12.65 -42.65
C PRO A 53 12.67 11.86 -43.21
N GLU A 54 12.82 11.33 -44.43
CA GLU A 54 11.96 10.28 -44.91
C GLU A 54 12.01 9.11 -43.91
N GLY A 55 10.83 8.68 -43.46
CA GLY A 55 10.69 7.49 -42.63
C GLY A 55 10.48 7.78 -41.14
N ILE A 56 9.32 8.36 -40.80
CA ILE A 56 8.69 7.94 -39.53
C ILE A 56 8.33 6.47 -39.76
N MET A 57 9.20 5.57 -39.31
CA MET A 57 8.83 4.17 -39.19
C MET A 57 7.62 4.12 -38.27
N GLU A 58 6.49 3.69 -38.83
CA GLU A 58 5.36 3.22 -38.06
C GLU A 58 5.91 2.29 -36.96
N LYS A 59 5.48 2.47 -35.71
CA LYS A 59 5.94 1.64 -34.57
C LYS A 59 5.55 0.18 -34.82
N THR A 60 6.32 -0.54 -35.64
CA THR A 60 6.15 -1.96 -35.88
C THR A 60 6.60 -2.66 -34.61
N LYS A 61 5.66 -3.33 -33.93
CA LYS A 61 5.93 -4.18 -32.76
C LYS A 61 7.11 -5.10 -33.09
N ASN A 62 8.20 -4.97 -32.33
CA ASN A 62 9.38 -5.82 -32.49
C ASN A 62 8.97 -7.28 -32.18
N PRO A 63 9.01 -8.20 -33.17
CA PRO A 63 8.53 -9.57 -32.99
C PRO A 63 9.43 -10.45 -32.11
N LEU A 64 10.63 -9.97 -31.76
CA LEU A 64 11.57 -10.65 -30.86
C LEU A 64 11.36 -10.28 -29.39
N TRP A 65 10.46 -9.35 -29.10
CA TRP A 65 10.18 -8.89 -27.74
C TRP A 65 8.81 -9.39 -27.28
N GLN A 66 8.79 -10.21 -26.23
CA GLN A 66 7.58 -10.58 -25.53
C GLN A 66 7.37 -9.62 -24.35
N PRO A 67 6.24 -8.89 -24.29
CA PRO A 67 5.88 -8.14 -23.10
C PRO A 67 5.78 -9.07 -21.89
N TRP A 68 6.19 -8.58 -20.72
CA TRP A 68 5.89 -9.18 -19.42
C TRP A 68 4.39 -9.54 -19.42
N SER A 69 4.05 -10.78 -19.09
CA SER A 69 2.66 -11.25 -19.12
C SER A 69 1.83 -10.40 -18.15
N ARG A 70 1.07 -9.45 -18.70
CA ARG A 70 0.15 -8.61 -17.92
C ARG A 70 -0.96 -9.52 -17.39
N PRO A 71 -1.30 -9.47 -16.09
CA PRO A 71 -2.50 -10.14 -15.60
C PRO A 71 -3.72 -9.59 -16.35
N GLU A 72 -4.65 -10.46 -16.74
CA GLU A 72 -5.87 -10.07 -17.49
C GLU A 72 -6.76 -9.07 -16.73
N SER A 73 -6.57 -8.91 -15.42
CA SER A 73 -7.30 -8.00 -14.54
C SER A 73 -6.83 -6.54 -14.55
N VAL A 74 -5.72 -6.24 -15.25
CA VAL A 74 -5.09 -4.91 -15.24
C VAL A 74 -5.48 -4.13 -16.49
N ILE A 75 -6.34 -3.11 -16.30
CA ILE A 75 -6.70 -2.20 -17.40
C ILE A 75 -5.99 -0.86 -17.22
N CYS A 76 -4.94 -0.63 -18.02
CA CYS A 76 -4.35 0.69 -18.17
C CYS A 76 -5.29 1.56 -19.01
N PHE A 77 -6.25 2.24 -18.37
CA PHE A 77 -6.95 3.33 -19.02
C PHE A 77 -6.12 4.61 -18.89
N GLY A 78 -6.04 5.37 -19.99
CA GLY A 78 -5.60 6.77 -19.98
C GLY A 78 -6.58 7.64 -19.20
N LYS A 79 -6.60 7.48 -17.88
CA LYS A 79 -7.34 8.34 -16.96
C LYS A 79 -6.66 9.71 -16.91
N GLU A 80 -7.47 10.75 -16.90
CA GLU A 80 -7.04 12.08 -16.46
C GLU A 80 -6.31 11.97 -15.12
N PRO A 81 -5.32 12.85 -14.84
CA PRO A 81 -4.52 12.77 -13.62
C PRO A 81 -5.43 12.85 -12.39
N ASP A 82 -5.54 11.71 -11.70
CA ASP A 82 -6.17 11.60 -10.40
C ASP A 82 -5.28 12.32 -9.38
N MET A 83 -5.75 13.48 -8.93
CA MET A 83 -5.02 14.36 -8.02
C MET A 83 -5.02 13.85 -6.56
N SER A 84 -5.68 12.73 -6.27
CA SER A 84 -5.65 12.13 -4.94
C SER A 84 -4.27 11.55 -4.65
N LYS A 85 -3.72 11.88 -3.46
CA LYS A 85 -2.45 11.33 -3.01
C LYS A 85 -2.62 9.86 -2.64
N LYS A 86 -1.67 9.02 -3.04
CA LYS A 86 -1.76 7.56 -2.96
C LYS A 86 -0.64 6.99 -2.10
N MET A 87 -1.03 6.12 -1.17
CA MET A 87 -0.11 5.30 -0.40
C MET A 87 -0.29 3.85 -0.79
N LEU A 88 0.81 3.17 -1.08
CA LEU A 88 0.85 1.72 -1.20
C LEU A 88 1.51 1.14 0.05
N VAL A 89 0.91 0.10 0.63
CA VAL A 89 1.52 -0.70 1.69
C VAL A 89 1.73 -2.10 1.16
N VAL A 90 2.98 -2.56 1.08
CA VAL A 90 3.30 -3.94 0.67
C VAL A 90 3.69 -4.74 1.90
N SER A 91 2.82 -5.69 2.23
CA SER A 91 2.78 -6.51 3.43
C SER A 91 3.15 -7.94 3.06
N ALA A 92 4.12 -8.54 3.74
CA ALA A 92 4.49 -9.94 3.55
C ALA A 92 3.32 -10.84 3.92
N HIS A 93 2.75 -10.64 5.11
CA HIS A 93 1.63 -11.40 5.65
C HIS A 93 0.41 -10.51 5.92
N GLY A 94 -0.76 -11.13 6.12
CA GLY A 94 -2.04 -10.41 6.16
C GLY A 94 -2.23 -9.41 7.32
N ALA A 95 -1.40 -9.46 8.37
CA ALA A 95 -1.50 -8.57 9.54
C ALA A 95 -0.41 -7.50 9.63
N ASP A 96 0.70 -7.60 8.88
CA ASP A 96 1.86 -6.72 9.08
C ASP A 96 1.52 -5.25 8.83
N TRP A 97 0.83 -4.95 7.73
CA TRP A 97 0.43 -3.58 7.38
C TRP A 97 -0.31 -2.88 8.52
N CYS A 98 -1.24 -3.58 9.18
CA CYS A 98 -2.07 -3.01 10.24
C CYS A 98 -1.31 -2.87 11.55
N THR A 99 -0.48 -3.85 11.89
CA THR A 99 0.19 -3.88 13.19
C THR A 99 1.40 -2.94 13.22
N ARG A 100 2.17 -2.92 12.14
CA ARG A 100 3.43 -2.17 12.01
C ARG A 100 3.23 -0.72 11.61
N ALA A 101 2.21 -0.43 10.79
CA ALA A 101 1.95 0.91 10.25
C ALA A 101 0.51 1.40 10.41
N GLY A 102 -0.34 0.72 11.19
CA GLY A 102 -1.77 1.04 11.23
C GLY A 102 -2.10 2.43 11.75
N GLY A 103 -1.31 2.98 12.66
CA GLY A 103 -1.49 4.36 13.12
C GLY A 103 -1.20 5.36 12.00
N THR A 104 -0.08 5.18 11.31
CA THR A 104 0.29 5.98 10.14
C THR A 104 -0.76 5.88 9.04
N ILE A 105 -1.22 4.68 8.70
CA ILE A 105 -2.27 4.46 7.70
C ILE A 105 -3.54 5.23 8.06
N LEU A 106 -4.00 5.16 9.32
CA LEU A 106 -5.17 5.91 9.78
C LEU A 106 -5.01 7.42 9.64
N LYS A 107 -3.82 7.98 9.91
CA LYS A 107 -3.57 9.41 9.71
C LYS A 107 -3.71 9.81 8.23
N TYR A 108 -3.18 8.99 7.33
CA TYR A 108 -3.24 9.24 5.89
C TYR A 108 -4.66 9.09 5.34
N VAL A 109 -5.40 8.04 5.76
CA VAL A 109 -6.83 7.90 5.44
C VAL A 109 -7.63 9.10 5.96
N ASN A 110 -7.43 9.53 7.20
CA ASN A 110 -8.12 10.69 7.78
C ASN A 110 -7.80 12.00 7.03
N ALA A 111 -6.60 12.10 6.45
CA ALA A 111 -6.17 13.19 5.59
C ALA A 111 -6.66 13.08 4.13
N GLY A 112 -7.49 12.07 3.81
CA GLY A 112 -8.08 11.87 2.49
C GLY A 112 -7.18 11.19 1.46
N TRP A 113 -6.08 10.55 1.88
CA TRP A 113 -5.24 9.78 0.98
C TRP A 113 -5.90 8.44 0.63
N GLU A 114 -5.67 7.99 -0.58
CA GLU A 114 -6.05 6.65 -1.01
C GLU A 114 -4.99 5.64 -0.58
N VAL A 115 -5.31 4.81 0.40
CA VAL A 115 -4.41 3.74 0.84
C VAL A 115 -4.80 2.42 0.19
N THR A 116 -3.85 1.79 -0.49
CA THR A 116 -3.95 0.42 -1.03
C THR A 116 -2.97 -0.49 -0.29
N VAL A 117 -3.42 -1.68 0.09
CA VAL A 117 -2.61 -2.73 0.73
C VAL A 117 -2.45 -3.91 -0.22
N TYR A 118 -1.22 -4.35 -0.43
CA TYR A 118 -0.88 -5.62 -1.07
C TYR A 118 -0.36 -6.59 -0.01
N ALA A 119 -1.13 -7.64 0.28
CA ALA A 119 -0.72 -8.74 1.14
C ALA A 119 -0.22 -9.89 0.27
N LEU A 120 1.09 -10.13 0.27
CA LEU A 120 1.71 -11.14 -0.59
C LEU A 120 1.29 -12.55 -0.20
N THR A 121 1.10 -12.78 1.11
CA THR A 121 0.66 -14.04 1.69
C THR A 121 -0.41 -13.78 2.77
N PHE A 122 -1.02 -14.83 3.29
CA PHE A 122 -1.95 -14.72 4.42
C PHE A 122 -1.25 -14.85 5.78
N GLY A 123 0.01 -15.31 5.80
CA GLY A 123 0.69 -15.77 7.01
C GLY A 123 0.16 -17.13 7.46
N GLU A 124 -0.27 -17.94 6.50
CA GLU A 124 -0.99 -19.18 6.72
C GLU A 124 -0.14 -20.27 7.38
N HIS A 125 1.19 -20.26 7.20
CA HIS A 125 2.10 -21.22 7.83
C HIS A 125 2.77 -20.66 9.07
N GLY A 126 3.45 -19.52 8.97
CA GLY A 126 4.34 -18.99 10.01
C GLY A 126 3.67 -18.06 11.02
N GLU A 127 2.62 -17.33 10.62
CA GLU A 127 1.97 -16.31 11.45
C GLU A 127 0.56 -16.70 11.93
N SER A 128 0.22 -17.98 11.85
CA SER A 128 -1.09 -18.53 12.27
C SER A 128 -0.97 -19.59 13.38
N GLY A 129 0.08 -19.52 14.20
CA GLY A 129 0.41 -20.57 15.17
C GLY A 129 -0.68 -20.89 16.19
N ALA A 130 -1.42 -19.89 16.68
CA ALA A 130 -2.55 -20.13 17.59
C ALA A 130 -3.70 -20.85 16.89
N TYR A 131 -4.01 -20.46 15.65
CA TYR A 131 -5.03 -21.13 14.84
C TYR A 131 -4.68 -22.61 14.63
N TRP A 132 -3.45 -22.91 14.19
CA TRP A 132 -2.98 -24.30 14.01
C TRP A 132 -3.04 -25.14 15.28
N LYS A 133 -2.72 -24.53 16.42
CA LYS A 133 -2.77 -25.19 17.72
C LYS A 133 -4.21 -25.53 18.13
N ASP A 134 -5.14 -24.60 17.93
CA ASP A 134 -6.51 -24.72 18.43
C ASP A 134 -7.43 -25.50 17.48
N HIS A 135 -7.05 -25.65 16.20
CA HIS A 135 -7.83 -26.32 15.15
C HIS A 135 -7.11 -27.56 14.61
N TRP A 136 -6.94 -28.58 15.46
CA TRP A 136 -6.29 -29.83 15.03
C TRP A 136 -7.05 -30.50 13.87
N GLY A 137 -6.33 -30.84 12.80
CA GLY A 137 -6.91 -31.44 11.59
C GLY A 137 -7.47 -30.44 10.57
N THR A 138 -7.31 -29.14 10.80
CA THR A 138 -7.58 -28.09 9.81
C THR A 138 -6.66 -28.21 8.59
N ASN A 139 -6.94 -27.42 7.55
CA ASN A 139 -6.13 -27.31 6.35
C ASN A 139 -5.74 -25.86 6.08
N VAL A 140 -4.75 -25.68 5.20
CA VAL A 140 -4.20 -24.36 4.86
C VAL A 140 -5.26 -23.40 4.32
N GLU A 141 -6.24 -23.89 3.55
CA GLU A 141 -7.28 -23.04 2.95
C GLU A 141 -8.23 -22.46 4.01
N GLU A 142 -8.53 -23.22 5.07
CA GLU A 142 -9.30 -22.71 6.23
C GLU A 142 -8.55 -21.59 6.96
N VAL A 143 -7.23 -21.75 7.14
CA VAL A 143 -6.36 -20.73 7.73
C VAL A 143 -6.35 -19.47 6.85
N LYS A 144 -6.10 -19.62 5.54
CA LYS A 144 -6.13 -18.50 4.59
C LYS A 144 -7.48 -17.78 4.61
N HIS A 145 -8.59 -18.51 4.65
CA HIS A 145 -9.92 -17.92 4.73
C HIS A 145 -10.12 -17.09 6.00
N CYS A 146 -9.72 -17.62 7.16
CA CYS A 146 -9.75 -16.90 8.43
C CYS A 146 -8.91 -15.62 8.35
N ARG A 147 -7.64 -15.75 7.96
CA ARG A 147 -6.67 -14.66 7.86
C ARG A 147 -7.10 -13.57 6.88
N LYS A 148 -7.67 -13.95 5.74
CA LYS A 148 -8.25 -13.03 4.75
C LYS A 148 -9.40 -12.24 5.35
N THR A 149 -10.31 -12.90 6.05
CA THR A 149 -11.49 -12.28 6.67
C THR A 149 -11.09 -11.25 7.71
N GLU A 150 -10.13 -11.59 8.58
CA GLU A 150 -9.58 -10.69 9.59
C GLU A 150 -8.95 -9.44 8.95
N ALA A 151 -8.10 -9.64 7.93
CA ALA A 151 -7.43 -8.54 7.23
C ALA A 151 -8.39 -7.63 6.47
N GLN A 152 -9.44 -8.19 5.85
CA GLN A 152 -10.50 -7.42 5.18
C GLN A 152 -11.33 -6.62 6.20
N ALA A 153 -11.67 -7.21 7.35
CA ALA A 153 -12.38 -6.51 8.41
C ALA A 153 -11.55 -5.33 8.95
N ALA A 154 -10.24 -5.53 9.18
CA ALA A 154 -9.34 -4.44 9.58
C ALA A 154 -9.23 -3.34 8.52
N ALA A 155 -9.09 -3.71 7.24
CA ALA A 155 -9.05 -2.75 6.14
C ALA A 155 -10.32 -1.89 6.07
N ALA A 156 -11.50 -2.54 6.14
CA ALA A 156 -12.78 -1.85 6.17
C ALA A 156 -12.91 -0.90 7.37
N PHE A 157 -12.58 -1.39 8.58
CA PHE A 157 -12.62 -0.59 9.81
C PHE A 157 -11.71 0.64 9.76
N MET A 158 -10.55 0.52 9.13
CA MET A 158 -9.58 1.61 9.01
C MET A 158 -9.86 2.57 7.85
N GLY A 159 -10.80 2.25 6.95
CA GLY A 159 -11.06 3.04 5.75
C GLY A 159 -10.00 2.89 4.66
N VAL A 160 -9.27 1.76 4.65
CA VAL A 160 -8.36 1.42 3.56
C VAL A 160 -9.17 1.21 2.28
N LYS A 161 -8.80 1.90 1.19
CA LYS A 161 -9.57 1.88 -0.07
C LYS A 161 -9.61 0.48 -0.67
N ARG A 162 -8.50 -0.24 -0.63
CA ARG A 162 -8.38 -1.58 -1.22
C ARG A 162 -7.32 -2.40 -0.53
N ILE A 163 -7.62 -3.67 -0.27
CA ILE A 163 -6.64 -4.70 0.09
C ILE A 163 -6.69 -5.83 -0.95
N GLU A 164 -5.55 -6.23 -1.48
CA GLU A 164 -5.40 -7.32 -2.45
C GLU A 164 -4.51 -8.42 -1.87
N PHE A 165 -4.89 -9.67 -2.08
CA PHE A 165 -4.17 -10.85 -1.59
C PHE A 165 -3.61 -11.63 -2.78
N PHE A 166 -2.33 -11.94 -2.75
CA PHE A 166 -1.62 -12.54 -3.87
C PHE A 166 -1.47 -14.06 -3.77
N ASP A 167 -1.64 -14.59 -2.56
CA ASP A 167 -1.56 -16.03 -2.26
C ASP A 167 -0.25 -16.67 -2.74
N TYR A 168 0.87 -16.02 -2.44
CA TYR A 168 2.18 -16.46 -2.89
C TYR A 168 2.82 -17.57 -2.05
N GLY A 169 2.17 -17.94 -0.93
CA GLY A 169 2.69 -18.86 0.09
C GLY A 169 3.72 -18.18 1.00
N ASP A 170 3.64 -18.44 2.30
CA ASP A 170 4.61 -18.01 3.30
C ASP A 170 5.48 -19.18 3.81
N TYR A 171 6.67 -18.87 4.32
CA TYR A 171 7.60 -19.83 4.92
C TYR A 171 7.90 -21.08 4.05
N PRO A 172 8.49 -20.91 2.84
CA PRO A 172 9.10 -19.67 2.36
C PRO A 172 8.29 -18.93 1.28
N LEU A 173 8.26 -17.60 1.38
CA LEU A 173 7.86 -16.71 0.29
C LEU A 173 8.99 -16.64 -0.76
N ASP A 174 8.64 -16.84 -2.03
CA ASP A 174 9.52 -16.56 -3.17
C ASP A 174 8.90 -15.52 -4.10
N MET A 175 9.63 -14.47 -4.45
CA MET A 175 9.16 -13.46 -5.40
C MET A 175 9.56 -13.76 -6.85
N GLY A 176 10.58 -14.60 -7.06
CA GLY A 176 11.04 -14.97 -8.40
C GLY A 176 11.25 -13.77 -9.33
N THR A 177 11.24 -14.01 -10.63
CA THR A 177 11.18 -12.91 -11.61
C THR A 177 9.73 -12.49 -11.84
N SER A 178 8.84 -13.45 -12.14
CA SER A 178 7.43 -13.21 -12.52
C SER A 178 6.63 -12.41 -11.50
N ARG A 179 6.76 -12.67 -10.19
CA ARG A 179 5.99 -11.92 -9.17
C ARG A 179 6.57 -10.50 -8.96
N VAL A 180 7.87 -10.32 -9.17
CA VAL A 180 8.46 -8.96 -9.25
C VAL A 180 7.95 -8.22 -10.49
N GLN A 181 7.81 -8.90 -11.64
CA GLN A 181 7.21 -8.32 -12.86
C GLN A 181 5.78 -7.83 -12.60
N ASP A 182 4.98 -8.66 -11.94
CA ASP A 182 3.60 -8.33 -11.55
C ASP A 182 3.57 -7.12 -10.61
N LEU A 183 4.43 -7.11 -9.58
CA LEU A 183 4.55 -5.98 -8.67
C LEU A 183 4.93 -4.68 -9.38
N ILE A 184 5.84 -4.72 -10.36
CA ILE A 184 6.19 -3.56 -11.21
C ILE A 184 4.95 -3.04 -11.94
N CYS A 185 4.20 -3.91 -12.61
CA CYS A 185 3.00 -3.51 -13.37
C CYS A 185 1.99 -2.83 -12.44
N ARG A 186 1.71 -3.45 -11.30
CA ARG A 186 0.75 -2.93 -10.32
C ARG A 186 1.16 -1.60 -9.70
N ILE A 187 2.44 -1.41 -9.40
CA ILE A 187 2.96 -0.11 -8.95
C ILE A 187 2.81 0.94 -10.06
N MET A 188 3.07 0.57 -11.31
CA MET A 188 2.93 1.46 -12.48
C MET A 188 1.47 1.82 -12.78
N ASP A 189 0.51 0.97 -12.44
CA ASP A 189 -0.92 1.28 -12.55
C ASP A 189 -1.39 2.15 -11.39
N LEU A 190 -0.91 1.87 -10.17
CA LEU A 190 -1.32 2.59 -8.97
C LEU A 190 -0.68 3.99 -8.90
N ARG A 191 0.57 4.13 -9.34
CA ARG A 191 1.39 5.36 -9.24
C ARG A 191 1.42 5.95 -7.82
N PRO A 192 1.81 5.17 -6.79
CA PRO A 192 1.79 5.66 -5.41
C PRO A 192 2.80 6.79 -5.20
N ASP A 193 2.50 7.74 -4.32
CA ASP A 193 3.41 8.79 -3.87
C ASP A 193 4.32 8.31 -2.75
N VAL A 194 3.79 7.43 -1.89
CA VAL A 194 4.47 6.85 -0.73
C VAL A 194 4.29 5.34 -0.73
N ILE A 195 5.36 4.60 -0.40
CA ILE A 195 5.32 3.16 -0.18
C ILE A 195 5.78 2.83 1.24
N LEU A 196 4.98 2.06 1.97
CA LEU A 196 5.36 1.43 3.24
C LEU A 196 5.62 -0.06 3.04
N THR A 197 6.72 -0.59 3.55
CA THR A 197 7.01 -2.03 3.46
C THR A 197 8.01 -2.52 4.53
N HIS A 198 8.42 -3.77 4.44
CA HIS A 198 9.33 -4.44 5.36
C HIS A 198 10.78 -4.01 5.16
N TRP A 199 11.55 -4.07 6.25
CA TRP A 199 13.00 -3.88 6.21
C TRP A 199 13.70 -4.96 5.39
N ILE A 200 14.85 -4.60 4.78
CA ILE A 200 15.58 -5.43 3.81
C ILE A 200 16.68 -6.30 4.43
N ASP A 201 16.81 -6.29 5.75
CA ASP A 201 17.77 -7.11 6.49
C ASP A 201 17.07 -7.61 7.75
N ASP A 202 16.20 -8.61 7.60
CA ASP A 202 15.38 -9.16 8.68
C ASP A 202 15.66 -10.66 8.85
N PRO A 203 16.74 -11.03 9.56
CA PRO A 203 17.11 -12.42 9.76
C PRO A 203 16.11 -13.21 10.62
N PHE A 204 15.13 -12.56 11.25
CA PHE A 204 14.09 -13.23 12.04
C PHE A 204 12.95 -13.76 11.16
N ASN A 205 12.62 -13.03 10.10
CA ASN A 205 11.60 -13.46 9.13
C ASN A 205 12.05 -13.11 7.71
N MET A 206 12.54 -14.13 7.00
CA MET A 206 13.04 -13.95 5.62
C MET A 206 11.94 -13.51 4.65
N ASP A 207 10.66 -13.82 4.89
CA ASP A 207 9.57 -13.38 4.03
C ASP A 207 9.43 -11.84 4.07
N HIS A 208 9.69 -11.22 5.22
CA HIS A 208 9.74 -9.75 5.35
C HIS A 208 10.85 -9.17 4.49
N GLU A 209 12.07 -9.70 4.65
CA GLU A 209 13.24 -9.25 3.91
C GLU A 209 13.03 -9.38 2.40
N ILE A 210 12.52 -10.53 1.95
CA ILE A 210 12.20 -10.80 0.55
C ILE A 210 11.17 -9.80 0.03
N THR A 211 10.15 -9.48 0.82
CA THR A 211 9.13 -8.48 0.49
C THR A 211 9.76 -7.10 0.30
N GLY A 212 10.54 -6.62 1.27
CA GLY A 212 11.21 -5.33 1.20
C GLY A 212 12.14 -5.20 -0.01
N LYS A 213 12.94 -6.24 -0.27
CA LYS A 213 13.84 -6.30 -1.43
C LYS A 213 13.09 -6.31 -2.75
N ALA A 214 11.95 -7.02 -2.82
CA ALA A 214 11.11 -7.06 -4.01
C ALA A 214 10.50 -5.69 -4.33
N VAL A 215 10.05 -4.94 -3.31
CA VAL A 215 9.55 -3.56 -3.49
C VAL A 215 10.64 -2.65 -4.01
N VAL A 216 11.83 -2.65 -3.40
CA VAL A 216 12.96 -1.82 -3.85
C VAL A 216 13.33 -2.13 -5.31
N ARG A 217 13.39 -3.43 -5.65
CA ARG A 217 13.67 -3.87 -7.02
C ARG A 217 12.58 -3.42 -8.00
N ALA A 218 11.31 -3.53 -7.62
CA ALA A 218 10.20 -3.14 -8.46
C ALA A 218 10.17 -1.63 -8.72
N VAL A 219 10.33 -0.82 -7.68
CA VAL A 219 10.35 0.65 -7.78
C VAL A 219 11.51 1.13 -8.65
N SER A 220 12.70 0.55 -8.51
CA SER A 220 13.85 0.88 -9.38
C SER A 220 13.52 0.66 -10.86
N ALA A 221 12.82 -0.43 -11.19
CA ALA A 221 12.37 -0.70 -12.56
C ALA A 221 11.26 0.25 -13.02
N CYS A 222 10.34 0.68 -12.14
CA CYS A 222 9.26 1.61 -12.48
C CYS A 222 9.78 2.97 -13.00
N GLY A 223 10.97 3.40 -12.56
CA GLY A 223 11.62 4.62 -13.05
C GLY A 223 12.21 4.50 -14.45
N MET A 224 12.31 3.29 -15.02
CA MET A 224 12.96 3.04 -16.30
C MET A 224 11.96 2.97 -17.45
N ARG A 225 12.14 3.82 -18.47
CA ARG A 225 11.31 3.81 -19.70
C ARG A 225 11.22 2.46 -20.41
N GLY A 226 12.25 1.62 -20.27
CA GLY A 226 12.32 0.31 -20.91
C GLY A 226 11.67 -0.84 -20.12
N ALA A 227 11.27 -0.62 -18.86
CA ALA A 227 10.70 -1.69 -18.04
C ALA A 227 9.31 -2.13 -18.55
N ILE A 228 8.48 -1.16 -18.92
CA ILE A 228 7.21 -1.37 -19.59
C ILE A 228 7.18 -0.47 -20.84
N PRO A 229 7.41 -1.02 -22.05
CA PRO A 229 7.38 -0.23 -23.27
C PRO A 229 6.07 0.51 -23.49
N ASP A 230 6.19 1.67 -24.13
CA ASP A 230 5.09 2.60 -24.40
C ASP A 230 4.33 3.07 -23.14
N THR A 231 5.01 3.07 -21.99
CA THR A 231 4.48 3.63 -20.73
C THR A 231 5.47 4.64 -20.16
N ASP A 232 4.98 5.81 -19.75
CA ASP A 232 5.82 6.81 -19.11
C ASP A 232 6.33 6.30 -17.76
N PRO A 233 7.59 6.58 -17.39
CA PRO A 233 8.16 6.11 -16.13
C PRO A 233 7.42 6.73 -14.94
N HIS A 234 7.41 6.03 -13.81
CA HIS A 234 6.97 6.61 -12.53
C HIS A 234 8.15 7.29 -11.84
N PHE A 235 7.90 8.35 -11.08
CA PHE A 235 8.94 8.87 -10.19
C PHE A 235 9.24 7.81 -9.10
N ILE A 236 10.38 7.93 -8.43
CA ILE A 236 10.68 7.06 -7.29
C ILE A 236 9.87 7.58 -6.09
N PRO A 237 8.83 6.87 -5.61
CA PRO A 237 8.07 7.29 -4.45
C PRO A 237 8.92 7.31 -3.19
N ASP A 238 8.45 8.05 -2.18
CA ASP A 238 9.05 7.98 -0.87
C ASP A 238 8.79 6.60 -0.25
N ILE A 239 9.87 5.88 0.04
CA ILE A 239 9.81 4.54 0.63
C ILE A 239 10.22 4.61 2.10
N PHE A 240 9.35 4.09 2.96
CA PHE A 240 9.60 3.93 4.39
C PHE A 240 9.45 2.48 4.79
N PHE A 241 10.47 1.94 5.43
CA PHE A 241 10.40 0.63 6.05
C PHE A 241 9.85 0.74 7.45
N PHE A 242 8.81 -0.04 7.77
CA PHE A 242 8.31 -0.12 9.13
C PHE A 242 9.19 -1.00 10.01
N GLU A 243 9.02 -0.85 11.32
CA GLU A 243 9.77 -1.54 12.35
C GLU A 243 9.68 -3.08 12.25
N THR A 244 10.84 -3.74 12.35
CA THR A 244 10.94 -5.20 12.39
C THR A 244 10.38 -5.75 13.70
N THR A 245 10.06 -7.05 13.74
CA THR A 245 9.56 -7.68 14.96
C THR A 245 10.56 -7.53 16.10
N MET A 246 11.84 -7.72 15.86
CA MET A 246 12.90 -7.51 16.86
C MET A 246 13.80 -6.33 16.43
N PRO A 247 13.47 -5.09 16.77
CA PRO A 247 14.17 -3.90 16.30
C PRO A 247 15.46 -3.65 17.08
N HIS A 248 16.42 -4.56 16.93
CA HIS A 248 17.73 -4.50 17.57
C HIS A 248 18.76 -4.17 16.50
N SER A 249 19.19 -2.91 16.45
CA SER A 249 20.15 -2.39 15.47
C SER A 249 21.45 -3.19 15.39
N GLU A 250 21.88 -3.78 16.49
CA GLU A 250 23.07 -4.63 16.60
C GLU A 250 22.90 -5.99 15.93
N PHE A 251 21.66 -6.40 15.68
CA PHE A 251 21.30 -7.69 15.08
C PHE A 251 20.78 -7.55 13.64
N ASN A 252 19.95 -6.55 13.36
CA ASN A 252 19.31 -6.38 12.04
C ASN A 252 19.50 -4.99 11.44
N HIS A 253 20.34 -4.15 12.04
CA HIS A 253 20.72 -2.84 11.48
C HIS A 253 19.53 -1.91 11.19
N PHE A 254 18.39 -2.11 11.85
CA PHE A 254 17.22 -1.25 11.68
C PHE A 254 17.37 0.05 12.49
N GLU A 255 17.85 1.10 11.82
CA GLU A 255 18.12 2.41 12.42
C GLU A 255 17.01 3.44 12.12
N ILE A 256 16.03 3.54 13.01
CA ILE A 256 14.90 4.47 12.85
C ILE A 256 15.40 5.92 12.70
N ASP A 257 14.97 6.57 11.63
CA ASP A 257 15.24 7.99 11.34
C ASP A 257 13.97 8.83 11.23
N THR A 258 12.80 8.19 11.25
CA THR A 258 11.51 8.84 11.06
C THR A 258 10.53 8.36 12.13
N TYR A 259 9.98 9.28 12.92
CA TYR A 259 8.93 8.99 13.89
C TYR A 259 7.64 9.69 13.50
N LEU A 260 6.53 8.96 13.49
CA LEU A 260 5.20 9.51 13.31
C LEU A 260 4.43 9.42 14.63
N ASP A 261 4.02 10.56 15.17
CA ASP A 261 3.11 10.64 16.33
C ASP A 261 1.73 10.13 15.92
N ILE A 262 1.32 9.02 16.53
CA ILE A 262 0.03 8.35 16.28
C ILE A 262 -0.92 8.49 17.47
N GLY A 263 -0.62 9.36 18.45
CA GLY A 263 -1.39 9.45 19.69
C GLY A 263 -2.85 9.88 19.52
N ASP A 264 -3.22 10.46 18.38
CA ASP A 264 -4.61 10.82 18.02
C ASP A 264 -5.42 9.66 17.41
N VAL A 265 -4.74 8.60 16.96
CA VAL A 265 -5.36 7.43 16.30
C VAL A 265 -4.96 6.10 16.94
N PHE A 266 -4.24 6.15 18.06
CA PHE A 266 -3.65 4.97 18.71
C PHE A 266 -4.73 3.97 19.14
N GLU A 267 -5.81 4.44 19.76
CA GLU A 267 -6.93 3.60 20.20
C GLU A 267 -7.57 2.89 19.02
N LYS A 268 -7.79 3.62 17.91
CA LYS A 268 -8.34 3.07 16.66
C LYS A 268 -7.37 2.06 16.02
N LYS A 269 -6.06 2.32 16.04
CA LYS A 269 -5.04 1.32 15.62
C LYS A 269 -5.21 0.02 16.41
N ILE A 270 -5.28 0.09 17.74
CA ILE A 270 -5.39 -1.10 18.58
C ILE A 270 -6.73 -1.82 18.39
N GLN A 271 -7.83 -1.10 18.14
CA GLN A 271 -9.11 -1.71 17.74
C GLN A 271 -8.99 -2.49 16.43
N ALA A 272 -8.28 -1.95 15.43
CA ALA A 272 -8.03 -2.66 14.18
C ALA A 272 -7.17 -3.92 14.40
N VAL A 273 -6.11 -3.83 15.21
CA VAL A 273 -5.24 -4.97 15.54
C VAL A 273 -5.99 -6.10 16.26
N LYS A 274 -7.02 -5.77 17.07
CA LYS A 274 -7.86 -6.78 17.73
C LYS A 274 -8.68 -7.63 16.77
N LEU A 275 -8.87 -7.20 15.52
CA LEU A 275 -9.62 -7.97 14.51
C LEU A 275 -8.83 -9.18 13.99
N PHE A 276 -7.52 -9.26 14.25
CA PHE A 276 -6.72 -10.45 13.96
C PHE A 276 -6.78 -11.45 15.13
N ALA A 277 -7.94 -12.09 15.29
CA ALA A 277 -8.24 -13.01 16.38
C ALA A 277 -7.30 -14.24 16.41
N ALA A 278 -6.77 -14.68 15.27
CA ALA A 278 -5.76 -15.72 15.18
C ALA A 278 -4.40 -15.32 15.79
N GLN A 279 -4.20 -14.04 16.13
CA GLN A 279 -2.95 -13.50 16.67
C GLN A 279 -3.19 -12.52 17.85
N PRO A 280 -3.80 -12.98 18.96
CA PRO A 280 -4.16 -12.10 20.07
C PRO A 280 -2.95 -11.42 20.75
N GLN A 281 -1.77 -12.04 20.67
CA GLN A 281 -0.53 -11.52 21.24
C GLN A 281 -0.08 -10.18 20.62
N LEU A 282 -0.52 -9.87 19.40
CA LEU A 282 -0.08 -8.66 18.68
C LEU A 282 -0.55 -7.38 19.39
N VAL A 283 -1.69 -7.41 20.06
CA VAL A 283 -2.26 -6.24 20.73
C VAL A 283 -1.30 -5.68 21.79
N GLU A 284 -0.85 -6.54 22.70
CA GLU A 284 0.08 -6.12 23.76
C GLU A 284 1.45 -5.77 23.17
N TYR A 285 1.94 -6.58 22.23
CA TYR A 285 3.23 -6.38 21.60
C TYR A 285 3.34 -5.01 20.93
N TYR A 286 2.41 -4.68 20.03
CA TYR A 286 2.44 -3.44 19.27
C TYR A 286 1.97 -2.23 20.09
N THR A 287 1.24 -2.43 21.20
CA THR A 287 1.05 -1.39 22.22
C THR A 287 2.38 -1.00 22.84
N ARG A 288 3.20 -1.98 23.22
CA ARG A 288 4.53 -1.73 23.80
C ARG A 288 5.47 -1.06 22.78
N CYS A 289 5.50 -1.53 21.54
CA CYS A 289 6.29 -0.89 20.48
C CYS A 289 5.91 0.59 20.34
N ALA A 290 4.61 0.88 20.21
CA ALA A 290 4.14 2.26 20.05
C ALA A 290 4.52 3.16 21.23
N LYS A 291 4.41 2.66 22.47
CA LYS A 291 4.84 3.39 23.68
C LYS A 291 6.34 3.65 23.68
N ASN A 292 7.15 2.65 23.36
CA ASN A 292 8.61 2.77 23.33
C ASN A 292 9.05 3.83 22.31
N ARG A 293 8.47 3.81 21.11
CA ARG A 293 8.73 4.83 20.08
C ARG A 293 8.17 6.18 20.48
N GLY A 294 7.05 6.22 21.20
CA GLY A 294 6.50 7.45 21.78
C GLY A 294 7.49 8.15 22.70
N VAL A 295 8.11 7.41 23.62
CA VAL A 295 9.16 7.94 24.52
C VAL A 295 10.33 8.53 23.72
N GLN A 296 10.85 7.78 22.74
CA GLN A 296 11.97 8.22 21.89
C GLN A 296 11.61 9.48 21.07
N ALA A 297 10.44 9.50 20.44
CA ALA A 297 9.95 10.65 19.68
C ALA A 297 9.74 11.88 20.59
N ASN A 298 9.25 11.68 21.81
CA ASN A 298 9.05 12.74 22.79
C ASN A 298 10.38 13.41 23.19
N ASP A 299 11.46 12.64 23.31
CA ASP A 299 12.79 13.19 23.58
C ASP A 299 13.28 14.09 22.45
N TRP A 300 12.98 13.77 21.19
CA TRP A 300 13.27 14.64 20.03
C TRP A 300 12.35 15.86 19.94
N SER A 301 11.13 15.74 20.46
CA SER A 301 10.17 16.84 20.52
C SER A 301 10.63 17.95 21.48
N ARG A 302 11.32 17.60 22.58
CA ARG A 302 11.82 18.54 23.62
C ARG A 302 10.74 19.53 24.08
N GLY A 303 9.55 19.03 24.35
CA GLY A 303 8.43 19.83 24.86
C GLY A 303 7.66 20.63 23.81
N ARG A 304 8.04 20.59 22.52
CA ARG A 304 7.20 21.14 21.43
C ARG A 304 5.82 20.48 21.38
N ARG A 305 5.77 19.20 21.76
CA ARG A 305 4.58 18.36 21.91
C ARG A 305 4.86 17.20 22.87
N SER A 306 3.87 16.83 23.67
CA SER A 306 3.87 15.55 24.40
C SER A 306 3.46 14.40 23.48
N ILE A 307 4.39 13.48 23.20
CA ILE A 307 4.17 12.31 22.33
C ILE A 307 4.16 11.04 23.19
N GLN A 308 3.03 10.34 23.21
CA GLN A 308 2.87 9.12 24.02
C GLN A 308 3.00 7.84 23.18
N TYR A 309 2.61 7.90 21.92
CA TYR A 309 2.60 6.78 21.00
C TYR A 309 3.17 7.23 19.65
N ALA A 310 4.13 6.48 19.12
CA ALA A 310 4.66 6.74 17.80
C ALA A 310 4.87 5.43 17.02
N GLU A 311 4.94 5.53 15.70
CA GLU A 311 5.49 4.50 14.84
C GLU A 311 6.86 4.96 14.30
N GLY A 312 7.83 4.04 14.33
CA GLY A 312 9.18 4.29 13.84
C GLY A 312 9.38 3.70 12.45
N PHE A 313 10.05 4.45 11.59
CA PHE A 313 10.37 4.05 10.23
C PHE A 313 11.83 4.33 9.89
N LYS A 314 12.34 3.57 8.92
CA LYS A 314 13.58 3.87 8.20
C LYS A 314 13.22 4.38 6.81
N ARG A 315 13.59 5.62 6.49
CA ARG A 315 13.47 6.14 5.12
C ARG A 315 14.54 5.48 4.24
N TYR A 316 14.14 4.97 3.08
CA TYR A 316 15.07 4.32 2.13
C TYR A 316 15.69 5.30 1.13
N VAL A 317 14.87 6.22 0.60
CA VAL A 317 15.28 7.19 -0.42
C VAL A 317 15.69 8.52 0.23
N PRO A 318 16.62 9.30 -0.36
CA PRO A 318 16.93 10.62 0.15
C PRO A 318 15.69 11.52 0.14
N TYR A 319 15.67 12.52 1.02
CA TYR A 319 14.70 13.60 0.92
C TYR A 319 14.98 14.44 -0.34
N LEU A 320 13.93 14.71 -1.12
CA LEU A 320 13.94 15.60 -2.26
C LEU A 320 12.93 16.72 -2.06
N GLY A 321 13.40 17.96 -2.07
CA GLY A 321 12.55 19.14 -1.94
C GLY A 321 13.37 20.42 -2.11
N ASP A 322 12.68 21.54 -2.28
CA ASP A 322 13.31 22.86 -2.51
C ASP A 322 13.95 23.47 -1.25
N CYS A 323 13.66 22.91 -0.07
CA CYS A 323 14.14 23.35 1.24
C CYS A 323 14.51 22.14 2.12
N LEU A 324 15.36 22.34 3.14
CA LEU A 324 15.65 21.29 4.11
C LEU A 324 14.37 20.90 4.91
N PRO A 325 14.13 19.60 5.16
CA PRO A 325 12.96 19.18 5.93
C PRO A 325 13.11 19.59 7.40
N VAL A 326 12.06 20.17 7.96
CA VAL A 326 11.95 20.48 9.39
C VAL A 326 10.91 19.54 9.99
N SER A 327 11.17 19.00 11.20
CA SER A 327 10.18 18.17 11.89
C SER A 327 8.89 18.95 12.11
N SER A 328 7.80 18.54 11.45
CA SER A 328 6.47 19.12 11.62
C SER A 328 5.73 18.44 12.78
N LEU A 329 5.15 19.26 13.66
CA LEU A 329 4.29 18.86 14.77
C LEU A 329 3.03 19.74 14.73
N GLU A 330 2.39 19.83 13.56
CA GLU A 330 1.12 20.55 13.32
C GLU A 330 -0.02 20.02 14.18
N GLU A 331 -0.93 20.90 14.62
CA GLU A 331 -2.07 20.56 15.48
C GLU A 331 -2.80 19.29 15.00
N ARG A 332 -3.20 18.45 15.97
CA ARG A 332 -3.81 17.15 15.68
C ARG A 332 -5.00 17.34 14.73
N PHE A 333 -5.15 16.46 13.75
CA PHE A 333 -6.32 16.42 12.87
C PHE A 333 -7.55 15.99 13.67
N ILE A 334 -8.06 16.88 14.52
CA ILE A 334 -9.35 16.70 15.16
C ILE A 334 -10.36 17.30 14.20
N LYS A 335 -11.01 16.45 13.39
CA LYS A 335 -12.30 16.84 12.82
C LYS A 335 -13.26 16.97 14.00
N GLU A 336 -13.90 18.12 14.15
CA GLU A 336 -14.85 18.42 15.24
C GLU A 336 -16.12 17.55 15.22
N ASP A 337 -16.29 16.65 14.25
CA ASP A 337 -17.49 15.83 14.13
C ASP A 337 -17.18 14.38 14.45
N GLY A 338 -17.65 13.96 15.63
CA GLY A 338 -17.50 12.61 16.16
C GLY A 338 -18.01 11.53 15.21
N TYR A 339 -17.33 10.39 15.29
CA TYR A 339 -17.78 9.03 14.95
C TYR A 339 -19.03 8.92 14.05
N VAL A 340 -18.83 8.42 12.83
CA VAL A 340 -19.74 7.43 12.24
C VAL A 340 -18.91 6.21 11.85
#